data_AF-A0A0K2YMK1-F1
#
_entry.id   AF-A0A0K2YMK1-F1
#
_cell.length_a   1.000
_cell.length_b   1.000
_cell.length_c   1.000
_cell.angle_alpha   90.00
_cell.angle_beta   90.00
_cell.angle_gamma   90.00
#
_symmetry.space_group_name_H-M   'P 1'
#
loop_
_entity.id
_entity.type
_entity.pdbx_description
1 polymer ?
#
loop_
_entity_poly.entity_id
_entity_poly.type
_entity_poly.pdbx_seq_one_letter_code
_entity_poly.pdbx_strand_id
1 'polypeptide(L)'
;MTVAKSIALFAVAAVFEIGGAWLVWQGVREHRGWLWAGLGVIALGVYGFVATLQPDANFGRILAAYGGVFVAGSLAWAMVLDGFRPDRWDIAGALICLAGVAVIMYSPR
;
A
#
# COMPACT_ATOMS: atom_id res chain seq x y z
N MET A 1 8.16 -17.80 -12.54
CA MET A 1 6.89 -17.06 -12.30
C MET A 1 7.20 -15.57 -12.44
N THR A 2 6.47 -14.86 -13.28
CA THR A 2 6.87 -13.53 -13.79
C THR A 2 6.81 -12.48 -12.68
N VAL A 3 7.93 -11.80 -12.43
CA VAL A 3 8.05 -10.62 -11.55
C VAL A 3 6.93 -9.61 -11.79
N ALA A 4 6.50 -9.47 -13.04
CA ALA A 4 5.34 -8.65 -13.44
C ALA A 4 4.03 -9.01 -12.71
N LYS A 5 3.77 -10.31 -12.46
CA LYS A 5 2.58 -10.75 -11.72
C LYS A 5 2.61 -10.28 -10.26
N SER A 6 3.76 -10.38 -9.60
CA SER A 6 3.93 -9.90 -8.23
C SER A 6 3.77 -8.39 -8.11
N ILE A 7 4.36 -7.64 -9.05
CA ILE A 7 4.20 -6.17 -9.10
C ILE A 7 2.73 -5.80 -9.31
N ALA A 8 2.04 -6.46 -10.24
CA ALA A 8 0.62 -6.21 -10.49
C ALA A 8 -0.24 -6.49 -9.24
N LEU A 9 0.00 -7.61 -8.56
CA LEU A 9 -0.70 -7.95 -7.32
C LEU A 9 -0.40 -6.96 -6.19
N PHE A 10 0.83 -6.47 -6.08
CA PHE A 10 1.16 -5.43 -5.11
C PHE A 10 0.48 -4.09 -5.42
N ALA A 11 0.37 -3.71 -6.69
CA ALA A 11 -0.35 -2.51 -7.08
C ALA A 11 -1.85 -2.63 -6.74
N VAL A 12 -2.47 -3.79 -7.02
CA VAL A 12 -3.87 -4.05 -6.66
C VAL A 12 -4.05 -4.04 -5.14
N ALA A 13 -3.15 -4.69 -4.40
CA ALA A 13 -3.15 -4.71 -2.95
C ALA A 13 -3.07 -3.28 -2.38
N ALA A 14 -2.15 -2.45 -2.90
CA ALA A 14 -1.98 -1.06 -2.49
C ALA A 14 -3.24 -0.22 -2.71
N VAL A 15 -3.93 -0.41 -3.84
CA VAL A 15 -5.19 0.29 -4.12
C VAL A 15 -6.27 -0.07 -3.10
N PHE A 16 -6.43 -1.36 -2.78
CA PHE A 16 -7.44 -1.80 -1.82
C PHE A 16 -7.08 -1.42 -0.38
N GLU A 17 -5.81 -1.49 -0.01
CA GLU A 17 -5.37 -1.17 1.34
C GLU A 17 -5.41 0.34 1.60
N ILE A 18 -4.72 1.13 0.78
CA ILE A 18 -4.64 2.58 0.93
C ILE A 18 -6.00 3.20 0.69
N GLY A 19 -6.70 2.77 -0.37
CA GLY A 19 -8.05 3.23 -0.66
C GLY A 19 -9.05 2.83 0.42
N GLY A 20 -8.95 1.61 0.96
CA GLY A 20 -9.78 1.17 2.07
C GLY A 20 -9.56 1.99 3.33
N ALA A 21 -8.30 2.24 3.71
CA ALA A 21 -7.94 3.10 4.83
C ALA A 21 -8.44 4.54 4.62
N TRP A 22 -8.29 5.08 3.41
CA TRP A 22 -8.78 6.41 3.04
C TRP A 22 -10.31 6.49 3.14
N LEU A 23 -11.06 5.50 2.65
CA LEU A 23 -12.53 5.45 2.76
C LEU A 23 -12.99 5.43 4.22
N VAL A 24 -12.29 4.68 5.09
CA VAL A 24 -12.56 4.70 6.54
C VAL A 24 -12.28 6.09 7.13
N TRP A 25 -11.15 6.70 6.76
CA TRP A 25 -10.83 8.07 7.19
C TRP A 25 -11.92 9.05 6.79
N GLN A 26 -12.36 9.02 5.54
CA GLN A 26 -13.42 9.87 5.01
C GLN A 26 -14.75 9.65 5.74
N GLY A 27 -15.11 8.41 6.03
CA GLY A 27 -16.35 8.09 6.74
C GLY A 27 -16.35 8.56 8.20
N VAL A 28 -15.25 8.33 8.91
CA VAL A 28 -15.15 8.55 10.37
C VAL A 28 -14.69 9.97 10.71
N ARG A 29 -13.57 10.42 10.13
CA ARG A 29 -12.95 11.71 10.46
C ARG A 29 -13.53 12.87 9.64
N GLU A 30 -13.79 12.66 8.35
CA GLU A 30 -14.40 13.71 7.50
C GLU A 30 -15.94 13.70 7.57
N HIS A 31 -16.51 12.88 8.46
CA HIS A 31 -17.95 12.75 8.69
C HIS A 31 -18.80 12.50 7.43
N ARG A 32 -18.23 11.90 6.38
CA ARG A 32 -18.96 11.54 5.14
C ARG A 32 -19.97 10.39 5.33
N GLY A 33 -19.94 9.74 6.49
CA GLY A 33 -20.95 8.79 6.94
C GLY A 33 -20.49 7.32 6.96
N TRP A 34 -21.27 6.50 7.66
CA TRP A 34 -20.95 5.08 7.92
C TRP A 34 -20.84 4.21 6.66
N LEU A 35 -21.47 4.61 5.55
CA LEU A 35 -21.37 3.90 4.29
C LEU A 35 -19.92 3.91 3.74
N TRP A 36 -19.24 5.06 3.85
CA TRP A 36 -17.83 5.19 3.45
C TRP A 36 -16.92 4.31 4.30
N ALA A 37 -17.15 4.30 5.62
CA ALA A 37 -16.42 3.42 6.52
C ALA A 37 -16.67 1.93 6.23
N GLY A 38 -17.92 1.54 5.95
CA GLY A 38 -18.27 0.17 5.58
C GLY A 38 -17.59 -0.28 4.29
N LEU A 39 -17.60 0.56 3.25
CA LEU A 39 -16.89 0.28 1.99
C LEU A 39 -15.38 0.18 2.21
N GLY A 40 -14.82 1.03 3.06
CA GLY A 40 -13.42 0.98 3.43
C GLY A 40 -13.03 -0.33 4.13
N VAL A 41 -13.84 -0.79 5.09
CA VAL A 41 -13.63 -2.10 5.75
C VAL A 41 -13.70 -3.26 4.76
N ILE A 42 -14.66 -3.23 3.83
CA ILE A 42 -14.76 -4.27 2.79
C ILE A 42 -13.50 -4.27 1.90
N ALA A 43 -13.04 -3.09 1.46
CA ALA A 43 -11.82 -2.96 0.66
C ALA A 43 -10.58 -3.49 1.41
N LEU A 44 -10.44 -3.16 2.70
CA LEU A 44 -9.37 -3.71 3.55
C LEU A 44 -9.45 -5.23 3.69
N GLY A 45 -10.67 -5.77 3.80
CA GLY A 45 -10.90 -7.22 3.78
C GLY A 45 -10.42 -7.85 2.47
N VAL A 46 -10.80 -7.28 1.32
CA VAL A 46 -10.38 -7.74 -0.01
C VAL A 46 -8.86 -7.68 -0.17
N TYR A 47 -8.21 -6.62 0.30
CA TYR A 47 -6.76 -6.51 0.32
C TYR A 47 -6.10 -7.72 0.99
N GLY A 48 -6.61 -8.15 2.15
CA GLY A 48 -6.10 -9.33 2.87
C GLY A 48 -6.08 -10.59 2.00
N PHE A 49 -7.13 -10.81 1.19
CA PHE A 49 -7.17 -11.92 0.24
C PHE A 49 -6.27 -11.71 -0.97
N VAL A 50 -6.14 -10.49 -1.48
CA VAL A 50 -5.21 -10.20 -2.59
C VAL A 50 -3.76 -10.45 -2.17
N ALA A 51 -3.40 -10.11 -0.93
CA ALA A 51 -2.07 -10.32 -0.39
C ALA A 51 -1.67 -11.81 -0.36
N THR A 52 -2.62 -12.73 -0.14
CA THR A 52 -2.34 -14.19 -0.15
C THR A 52 -2.12 -14.76 -1.55
N LEU A 53 -2.47 -14.02 -2.61
CA LEU A 53 -2.23 -14.45 -4.00
C LEU A 53 -0.79 -14.21 -4.46
N GLN A 54 0.06 -13.60 -3.62
CA GLN A 54 1.48 -13.43 -3.94
C GLN A 54 2.19 -14.79 -4.07
N PRO A 55 3.06 -14.95 -5.08
CA PRO A 55 3.64 -16.24 -5.42
C PRO A 55 4.86 -16.66 -4.57
N ASP A 56 5.42 -15.77 -3.73
CA ASP A 56 6.52 -16.12 -2.81
C ASP A 56 5.94 -16.65 -1.49
N ALA A 57 6.48 -17.75 -0.97
CA ALA A 57 6.02 -18.39 0.27
C ALA A 57 6.54 -17.66 1.53
N ASN A 58 7.54 -16.79 1.41
CA ASN A 58 8.07 -16.02 2.52
C ASN A 58 7.17 -14.81 2.83
N PHE A 59 6.09 -15.06 3.57
CA PHE A 59 5.17 -14.05 4.09
C PHE A 59 5.88 -12.80 4.64
N GLY A 60 6.88 -12.99 5.50
CA GLY A 60 7.61 -11.87 6.12
C GLY A 60 8.38 -11.01 5.13
N ARG A 61 8.92 -11.60 4.06
CA ARG A 61 9.66 -10.84 3.03
C ARG A 61 8.71 -10.06 2.12
N ILE A 62 7.59 -10.68 1.73
CA ILE A 62 6.54 -10.03 0.96
C ILE A 62 6.00 -8.82 1.74
N LEU A 63 5.64 -9.01 3.02
CA LEU A 63 5.04 -7.95 3.81
C LEU A 63 6.03 -6.80 4.06
N ALA A 64 7.29 -7.12 4.34
CA ALA A 64 8.32 -6.11 4.51
C ALA A 64 8.63 -5.34 3.20
N ALA A 65 8.66 -6.05 2.06
CA ALA A 65 8.82 -5.41 0.75
C ALA A 65 7.62 -4.53 0.39
N TYR A 66 6.43 -5.01 0.67
CA TYR A 66 5.20 -4.29 0.43
C TYR A 66 5.08 -3.04 1.31
N GLY A 67 5.59 -3.07 2.55
CA GLY A 67 5.62 -1.90 3.44
C GLY A 67 6.28 -0.67 2.82
N GLY A 68 7.35 -0.83 2.03
CA GLY A 68 7.94 0.32 1.33
C GLY A 68 7.11 0.79 0.13
N VAL A 69 6.44 -0.13 -0.57
CA VAL A 69 5.47 0.21 -1.63
C VAL A 69 4.28 0.95 -1.03
N PHE A 70 3.81 0.55 0.15
CA PHE A 70 2.73 1.19 0.89
C PHE A 70 3.08 2.64 1.25
N VAL A 71 4.29 2.91 1.72
CA VAL A 71 4.73 4.28 2.04
C VAL A 71 4.71 5.16 0.80
N ALA A 72 5.38 4.73 -0.29
CA ALA A 72 5.40 5.50 -1.53
C ALA A 72 3.99 5.65 -2.15
N GLY A 73 3.20 4.58 -2.11
CA GLY A 73 1.83 4.55 -2.60
C GLY A 73 0.90 5.46 -1.81
N SER A 74 1.04 5.54 -0.48
CA SER A 74 0.21 6.41 0.36
C SER A 74 0.46 7.88 0.06
N LEU A 75 1.72 8.27 -0.12
CA LEU A 75 2.06 9.62 -0.56
C LEU A 75 1.51 9.92 -1.95
N ALA A 76 1.62 8.98 -2.90
CA ALA A 76 1.06 9.11 -4.23
C ALA A 76 -0.48 9.23 -4.22
N TRP A 77 -1.14 8.45 -3.38
CA TRP A 77 -2.58 8.49 -3.20
C TRP A 77 -3.03 9.84 -2.64
N ALA A 78 -2.36 10.32 -1.59
CA ALA A 78 -2.64 11.62 -1.00
C ALA A 78 -2.40 12.77 -1.99
N MET A 79 -1.38 12.67 -2.85
CA MET A 79 -1.14 13.64 -3.92
C MET A 79 -2.33 13.74 -4.89
N VAL A 80 -2.89 12.59 -5.27
CA VAL A 80 -3.94 12.50 -6.30
C VAL A 80 -5.33 12.82 -5.73
N LEU A 81 -5.68 12.26 -4.57
CA LEU A 81 -7.04 12.37 -4.01
C LEU A 81 -7.21 13.49 -2.99
N ASP A 82 -6.16 13.80 -2.23
CA ASP A 82 -6.22 14.80 -1.15
C ASP A 82 -5.48 16.11 -1.53
N GLY A 83 -4.88 16.18 -2.72
CA GLY A 83 -4.12 17.34 -3.19
C GLY A 83 -2.85 17.62 -2.38
N PHE A 84 -2.37 16.61 -1.63
CA PHE A 84 -1.17 16.70 -0.80
C PHE A 84 0.05 17.02 -1.67
N ARG A 85 0.95 17.87 -1.15
CA ARG A 85 2.21 18.17 -1.82
C ARG A 85 3.35 17.66 -0.95
N PRO A 86 4.00 16.54 -1.31
CA PRO A 86 5.05 15.97 -0.50
C PRO A 86 6.20 16.96 -0.39
N ASP A 87 6.72 17.08 0.82
CA ASP A 87 7.89 17.87 1.08
C ASP A 87 9.18 17.06 0.83
N ARG A 88 10.31 17.71 1.08
CA ARG A 88 11.63 17.11 0.84
C ARG A 88 11.88 15.90 1.75
N TRP A 89 11.28 15.88 2.93
CA TRP A 89 11.41 14.83 3.93
C TRP A 89 10.50 13.65 3.62
N ASP A 90 9.30 13.88 3.09
CA ASP A 90 8.40 12.84 2.60
C ASP A 90 9.06 12.04 1.47
N ILE A 91 9.66 12.75 0.52
CA ILE A 91 10.38 12.14 -0.60
C ILE A 91 11.60 11.36 -0.10
N ALA A 92 12.40 11.96 0.79
CA ALA A 92 13.56 11.28 1.36
C ALA A 92 13.16 10.01 2.15
N GLY A 93 12.10 10.10 2.95
CA GLY A 93 11.55 8.97 3.70
C GLY A 93 11.07 7.85 2.77
N ALA A 94 10.32 8.19 1.72
CA ALA A 94 9.88 7.22 0.72
C ALA A 94 11.07 6.52 0.04
N LEU A 95 12.11 7.27 -0.34
CA LEU A 95 13.32 6.69 -0.93
C LEU A 95 14.06 5.74 0.03
N ILE A 96 14.13 6.07 1.33
CA ILE A 96 14.73 5.20 2.35
C ILE A 96 13.91 3.92 2.48
N CYS A 97 12.59 4.01 2.52
CA CYS A 97 11.71 2.83 2.58
C CYS A 97 11.89 1.94 1.35
N LEU A 98 11.94 2.52 0.14
CA LEU A 98 12.17 1.78 -1.10
C LEU A 98 13.57 1.14 -1.15
N ALA A 99 14.59 1.80 -0.61
CA ALA A 99 15.93 1.21 -0.47
C ALA A 99 15.90 0.00 0.48
N GLY A 100 15.17 0.08 1.60
CA GLY A 100 14.94 -1.06 2.50
C GLY A 100 14.27 -2.24 1.79
N VAL A 101 13.25 -1.98 0.96
CA VAL A 101 12.62 -3.01 0.11
C VAL A 101 13.64 -3.65 -0.81
N ALA A 102 14.49 -2.86 -1.46
CA ALA A 102 15.50 -3.36 -2.37
C ALA A 102 16.50 -4.29 -1.66
N VAL A 103 16.93 -3.93 -0.44
CA VAL A 103 17.81 -4.79 0.38
C VAL A 103 17.11 -6.09 0.76
N ILE A 104 15.86 -6.04 1.20
CA ILE A 104 15.12 -7.23 1.66
C ILE A 104 14.81 -8.19 0.51
N MET A 105 14.45 -7.67 -0.67
CA MET A 105 14.10 -8.48 -1.84
C MET A 105 15.32 -8.97 -2.62
N TYR A 106 16.29 -8.09 -2.89
CA TYR A 106 17.35 -8.33 -3.89
C TYR A 106 18.75 -8.56 -3.32
N SER A 107 18.93 -8.57 -1.99
CA SER A 107 20.23 -8.96 -1.40
C SER A 107 20.58 -10.41 -1.81
N PRO A 108 21.83 -10.69 -2.29
CA PRO A 108 22.25 -12.01 -2.76
C PRO A 108 22.13 -13.07 -1.66
N ARG A 109 21.64 -14.26 -2.01
CA ARG A 109 21.49 -15.42 -1.11
C ARG A 109 21.77 -16.70 -1.86
#